data_AF-A0A7Y5Q920-F1
#
_entry.id   AF-A0A7Y5Q920-F1
#
_cell.length_a   1.000
_cell.length_b   1.000
_cell.length_c   1.000
_cell.angle_alpha   90.00
_cell.angle_beta   90.00
_cell.angle_gamma   90.00
#
_symmetry.space_group_name_H-M   'P 1'
#
loop_
_entity.id
_entity.type
_entity.pdbx_description
1 polymer ?
#
loop_
_entity_poly.entity_id
_entity_poly.type
_entity_poly.pdbx_seq_one_letter_code
_entity_poly.pdbx_strand_id
1 'polypeptide(L)'
;MPDVWGTTRVLAVIGCPVRHSFSPPMHNAALAALGLDYVYVPFEVAPEHLATAVRGFQAAGLVGFNATIPHKEALLPLVEVATPEAQLTGTVNTVHFDGSRIVGDSTDGPGFVAGLAAHGQAVDGARVVL
;
A
#
# COMPACT_ATOMS: atom_id res chain seq x y z
N MET A 1 -4.48 5.02 -21.34
CA MET A 1 -3.49 5.21 -20.26
C MET A 1 -2.45 6.19 -20.76
N PRO A 2 -1.93 7.08 -19.92
CA PRO A 2 -0.80 7.92 -20.33
C PRO A 2 0.38 7.03 -20.75
N ASP A 3 1.17 7.51 -21.71
CA ASP A 3 2.39 6.83 -22.14
C ASP A 3 3.39 6.76 -20.98
N VAL A 4 4.15 5.67 -20.90
CA VAL A 4 5.20 5.48 -19.89
C VAL A 4 6.52 5.94 -20.47
N TRP A 5 7.11 6.96 -19.84
CA TRP A 5 8.39 7.53 -20.24
C TRP A 5 9.47 7.21 -19.20
N GLY A 6 10.73 7.53 -19.49
CA GLY A 6 11.84 7.34 -18.54
C GLY A 6 11.71 8.16 -17.24
N THR A 7 10.79 9.12 -17.19
CA THR A 7 10.48 9.92 -15.98
C THR A 7 9.39 9.32 -15.11
N THR A 8 8.61 8.37 -15.64
CA THR A 8 7.43 7.83 -14.97
C THR A 8 7.81 7.07 -13.72
N ARG A 9 7.19 7.41 -12.60
CA ARG A 9 7.46 6.79 -11.30
C ARG A 9 6.60 5.56 -11.06
N VAL A 10 7.13 4.56 -10.38
CA VAL A 10 6.44 3.29 -10.15
C VAL A 10 5.91 3.19 -8.72
N LEU A 11 4.63 2.90 -8.61
CA LEU A 11 3.95 2.40 -7.41
C LEU A 11 3.55 0.94 -7.66
N ALA A 12 3.37 0.18 -6.59
CA ALA A 12 3.07 -1.24 -6.71
C ALA A 12 1.97 -1.72 -5.75
N VAL A 13 1.44 -2.91 -6.05
CA VAL A 13 0.76 -3.76 -5.06
C VAL A 13 1.40 -5.14 -5.05
N ILE A 14 1.68 -5.68 -3.87
CA ILE A 14 2.20 -7.04 -3.70
C ILE A 14 1.22 -7.95 -2.98
N GLY A 15 1.20 -9.21 -3.39
CA GLY A 15 0.40 -10.27 -2.79
C GLY A 15 0.73 -11.61 -3.43
N CYS A 16 0.14 -12.69 -2.91
CA CYS A 16 0.27 -14.02 -3.49
C CYS A 16 -0.98 -14.85 -3.16
N PRO A 17 -1.98 -14.91 -4.07
CA PRO A 17 -2.03 -14.28 -5.40
C PRO A 17 -2.41 -12.78 -5.34
N VAL A 18 -2.09 -12.01 -6.39
CA VAL A 18 -2.43 -10.57 -6.48
C VAL A 18 -3.09 -10.13 -7.79
N ARG A 19 -3.08 -11.00 -8.81
CA ARG A 19 -3.52 -10.65 -10.18
C ARG A 19 -4.98 -10.22 -10.31
N HIS A 20 -5.82 -10.59 -9.35
CA HIS A 20 -7.24 -10.25 -9.29
C HIS A 20 -7.51 -8.90 -8.60
N SER A 21 -6.47 -8.21 -8.13
CA SER A 21 -6.62 -6.95 -7.41
C SER A 21 -7.25 -5.87 -8.29
N PHE A 22 -8.22 -5.14 -7.72
CA PHE A 22 -8.79 -3.94 -8.32
C PHE A 22 -7.96 -2.67 -8.02
N SER A 23 -6.92 -2.76 -7.17
CA SER A 23 -6.07 -1.62 -6.86
C SER A 23 -5.38 -1.03 -8.10
N PRO A 24 -4.81 -1.84 -9.04
CA PRO A 24 -4.22 -1.29 -10.25
C PRO A 24 -5.16 -0.45 -11.12
N PRO A 25 -6.35 -0.91 -11.56
CA PRO A 25 -7.24 -0.05 -12.34
C PRO A 25 -7.72 1.18 -11.55
N MET A 26 -7.97 1.04 -10.24
CA MET A 26 -8.39 2.16 -9.39
C MET A 26 -7.31 3.24 -9.28
N HIS A 27 -6.08 2.88 -8.91
CA HIS A 27 -4.99 3.84 -8.73
C HIS A 27 -4.54 4.44 -10.05
N ASN A 28 -4.42 3.66 -11.13
CA ASN A 28 -4.05 4.22 -12.44
C ASN A 28 -5.11 5.20 -12.96
N ALA A 29 -6.41 4.95 -12.71
CA ALA A 29 -7.45 5.91 -13.06
C ALA A 29 -7.32 7.23 -12.27
N ALA A 30 -7.08 7.14 -10.96
CA ALA A 30 -6.87 8.32 -10.11
C ALA A 30 -5.61 9.12 -10.51
N LEU A 31 -4.50 8.43 -10.76
CA LEU A 31 -3.25 9.04 -11.21
C LEU A 31 -3.43 9.77 -12.54
N ALA A 32 -4.12 9.15 -13.50
CA ALA A 32 -4.44 9.76 -14.79
C ALA A 32 -5.36 10.98 -14.65
N ALA A 33 -6.40 10.89 -13.81
CA ALA A 33 -7.32 12.00 -13.56
C ALA A 33 -6.63 13.21 -12.92
N LEU A 34 -5.59 12.98 -12.13
CA LEU A 34 -4.78 14.01 -11.47
C LEU A 34 -3.59 14.50 -12.31
N GLY A 35 -3.35 13.91 -13.50
CA GLY A 35 -2.20 14.26 -14.35
C GLY A 35 -0.84 13.93 -13.72
N LEU A 36 -0.78 12.91 -12.86
CA LEU A 36 0.44 12.51 -12.16
C LEU A 36 1.25 11.50 -13.01
N ASP A 37 2.54 11.76 -13.21
CA ASP A 37 3.46 10.89 -13.96
C ASP A 37 3.88 9.64 -13.15
N TYR A 38 2.92 8.72 -13.01
CA TYR A 38 3.08 7.46 -12.28
C TYR A 38 2.36 6.32 -12.99
N VAL A 39 2.84 5.11 -12.70
CA VAL A 39 2.13 3.85 -12.98
C VAL A 39 2.02 3.02 -11.71
N TYR A 40 0.89 2.34 -11.55
CA TYR A 40 0.64 1.42 -10.45
C TYR A 40 0.56 -0.03 -10.96
N VAL A 41 1.47 -0.90 -10.51
CA VAL A 41 1.69 -2.24 -11.11
C VAL A 41 1.54 -3.36 -10.06
N PRO A 42 0.82 -4.45 -10.35
CA PRO A 42 0.78 -5.61 -9.46
C PRO A 42 2.03 -6.49 -9.61
N PHE A 43 2.62 -6.89 -8.48
CA PHE A 43 3.73 -7.85 -8.42
C PHE A 43 3.34 -9.04 -7.54
N GLU A 44 3.37 -10.24 -8.14
CA GLU A 44 3.14 -11.48 -7.40
C GLU A 44 4.43 -11.87 -6.69
N VAL A 45 4.45 -11.74 -5.37
CA VAL A 45 5.65 -11.98 -4.53
C VAL A 45 5.34 -13.12 -3.61
N ALA A 46 6.07 -14.23 -3.72
CA ALA A 46 5.95 -15.35 -2.79
C ALA A 46 6.44 -14.94 -1.37
N PRO A 47 5.87 -15.49 -0.28
CA PRO A 47 6.25 -15.13 1.10
C PRO A 47 7.77 -15.19 1.37
N GLU A 48 8.44 -16.22 0.85
CA GLU A 48 9.88 -16.44 0.97
C GLU A 48 10.73 -15.36 0.27
N HIS A 49 10.14 -14.58 -0.63
CA HIS A 49 10.80 -13.52 -1.38
C HIS A 49 10.45 -12.12 -0.86
N LEU A 50 9.60 -12.00 0.18
CA LEU A 50 9.11 -10.72 0.66
C LEU A 50 10.25 -9.75 1.02
N ALA A 51 11.19 -10.17 1.87
CA ALA A 51 12.30 -9.31 2.29
C ALA A 51 13.18 -8.86 1.11
N THR A 52 13.46 -9.78 0.17
CA THR A 52 14.21 -9.47 -1.05
C THR A 52 13.46 -8.49 -1.93
N ALA A 53 12.14 -8.66 -2.10
CA ALA A 53 11.31 -7.78 -2.91
C ALA A 53 11.27 -6.36 -2.33
N VAL A 54 11.09 -6.21 -1.01
CA VAL A 54 11.08 -4.90 -0.34
C VAL A 54 12.37 -4.13 -0.59
N ARG A 55 13.53 -4.77 -0.38
CA ARG A 55 14.84 -4.15 -0.63
C ARG A 55 15.10 -3.92 -2.12
N GLY A 56 14.66 -4.83 -2.98
CA GLY A 56 14.73 -4.69 -4.43
C GLY A 56 13.93 -3.49 -4.94
N PHE A 57 12.71 -3.28 -4.42
CA PHE A 57 11.88 -2.12 -4.78
C PHE A 57 12.51 -0.80 -4.34
N GLN A 58 13.09 -0.76 -3.13
CA GLN A 58 13.83 0.40 -2.66
C GLN A 58 15.01 0.71 -3.59
N ALA A 59 15.82 -0.29 -3.91
CA ALA A 59 16.99 -0.14 -4.79
C ALA A 59 16.61 0.22 -6.24
N ALA A 60 15.46 -0.27 -6.73
CA ALA A 60 14.95 0.04 -8.06
C ALA A 60 14.29 1.43 -8.15
N GLY A 61 14.19 2.18 -7.04
CA GLY A 61 13.63 3.52 -7.03
C GLY A 61 12.10 3.57 -7.14
N LEU A 62 11.40 2.51 -6.71
CA LEU A 62 9.95 2.60 -6.54
C LEU A 62 9.63 3.67 -5.49
N VAL A 63 8.47 4.32 -5.63
CA VAL A 63 8.03 5.32 -4.65
C VAL A 63 7.47 4.65 -3.39
N GLY A 64 6.83 3.49 -3.58
CA GLY A 64 6.20 2.73 -2.52
C GLY A 64 5.33 1.61 -3.10
N PHE A 65 4.71 0.84 -2.21
CA PHE A 65 3.84 -0.24 -2.59
C PHE A 65 2.75 -0.47 -1.53
N ASN A 66 1.61 -0.97 -1.98
CA ASN A 66 0.65 -1.61 -1.10
C ASN A 66 0.93 -3.10 -0.97
N ALA A 67 0.48 -3.69 0.12
CA ALA A 67 0.59 -5.12 0.37
C ALA A 67 -0.74 -5.71 0.79
N THR A 68 -1.03 -6.90 0.27
CA THR A 68 -2.18 -7.71 0.64
C THR A 68 -1.74 -9.08 1.11
N ILE A 69 -2.70 -9.96 1.40
CA ILE A 69 -2.47 -11.33 1.85
C ILE A 69 -1.43 -12.02 0.95
N PRO A 70 -0.45 -12.73 1.52
CA PRO A 70 -0.25 -13.02 2.96
C PRO A 70 0.75 -12.06 3.66
N HIS A 71 1.09 -10.92 3.07
CA HIS A 71 2.29 -10.15 3.45
C HIS A 71 2.11 -9.15 4.58
N LYS A 72 0.87 -8.83 4.97
CA LYS A 72 0.59 -7.66 5.83
C LYS A 72 1.28 -7.74 7.20
N GLU A 73 1.24 -8.89 7.86
CA GLU A 73 1.89 -9.09 9.16
C GLU A 73 3.42 -9.23 9.00
N ALA A 74 3.85 -9.97 7.98
CA ALA A 74 5.26 -10.25 7.71
C ALA A 74 6.06 -9.00 7.29
N LEU A 75 5.39 -7.92 6.87
CA LEU A 75 6.03 -6.66 6.55
C LEU A 75 6.41 -5.82 7.77
N LEU A 76 5.71 -5.97 8.89
CA LEU A 76 5.99 -5.16 10.09
C LEU A 76 7.45 -5.27 10.57
N PRO A 77 8.09 -6.46 10.65
CA PRO A 77 9.52 -6.53 11.01
C PRO A 77 10.48 -6.08 9.90
N LEU A 78 9.99 -5.82 8.68
CA LEU A 78 10.81 -5.41 7.53
C LEU A 78 10.84 -3.90 7.33
N VAL A 79 9.97 -3.15 8.00
CA VAL A 79 9.99 -1.69 7.97
C VAL A 79 10.89 -1.14 9.08
N GLU A 80 11.50 0.01 8.82
CA GLU A 80 12.41 0.68 9.76
C GLU A 80 11.65 1.69 10.63
N VAL A 81 10.53 2.21 10.12
CA VAL A 81 9.60 3.06 10.85
C VAL A 81 8.19 2.54 10.60
N ALA A 82 7.45 2.25 11.67
CA ALA A 82 6.03 1.91 11.60
C ALA A 82 5.21 3.05 12.19
N THR A 83 4.11 3.44 11.52
CA THR A 83 3.15 4.41 12.06
C THR A 83 2.47 3.87 13.33
N PRO A 84 1.86 4.74 14.17
CA PRO A 84 1.06 4.29 15.30
C PRO A 84 -0.04 3.30 14.90
N GLU A 85 -0.66 3.49 13.74
CA GLU A 85 -1.71 2.62 13.18
C GLU A 85 -1.14 1.24 12.82
N ALA A 86 0.03 1.17 12.18
CA ALA A 86 0.69 -0.09 11.88
C ALA A 86 1.10 -0.83 13.16
N GLN A 87 1.62 -0.11 14.16
CA GLN A 87 1.97 -0.68 15.47
C GLN A 87 0.73 -1.22 16.20
N LEU A 88 -0.37 -0.47 16.20
CA LEU A 88 -1.62 -0.83 16.85
C LEU A 88 -2.26 -2.07 16.22
N THR A 89 -2.26 -2.15 14.89
CA THR A 89 -2.89 -3.26 14.15
C THR A 89 -1.99 -4.49 14.02
N GLY A 90 -0.68 -4.35 14.22
CA GLY A 90 0.29 -5.42 13.97
C GLY A 90 0.47 -5.74 12.48
N THR A 91 0.04 -4.85 11.58
CA THR A 91 0.04 -5.08 10.14
C THR A 91 0.55 -3.87 9.37
N VAL A 92 1.10 -4.09 8.18
CA VAL A 92 1.50 -3.06 7.23
C VAL A 92 0.89 -3.40 5.87
N ASN A 93 -0.01 -2.53 5.37
CA ASN A 93 -0.61 -2.67 4.04
C ASN A 93 -0.09 -1.60 3.06
N THR A 94 0.68 -0.63 3.54
CA THR A 94 1.18 0.52 2.76
C THR A 94 2.61 0.80 3.15
N VAL A 95 3.52 0.83 2.18
CA VAL A 95 4.93 1.14 2.39
C VAL A 95 5.34 2.27 1.46
N HIS A 96 6.09 3.23 1.97
CA HIS A 96 6.79 4.23 1.16
C HIS A 96 8.25 4.33 1.57
N PHE A 97 9.09 4.80 0.65
CA PHE A 97 10.51 4.98 0.90
C PHE A 97 10.82 6.46 1.14
N ASP A 98 11.38 6.77 2.31
CA ASP A 98 11.81 8.11 2.70
C ASP A 98 13.35 8.14 2.78
N GLY A 99 13.98 8.50 1.66
CA GLY A 99 15.42 8.35 1.48
C GLY A 99 15.83 6.88 1.61
N SER A 100 16.67 6.57 2.60
CA SER A 100 17.09 5.20 2.89
C SER A 100 16.11 4.44 3.79
N ARG A 101 15.09 5.10 4.35
CA ARG A 101 14.18 4.50 5.31
C ARG A 101 12.99 3.83 4.64
N ILE A 102 12.60 2.68 5.20
CA ILE A 102 11.37 1.97 4.83
C ILE A 102 10.31 2.30 5.86
N VAL A 103 9.26 3.02 5.44
CA VAL A 103 8.18 3.44 6.33
C VAL A 103 6.92 2.63 6.03
N GLY A 104 6.37 1.96 7.05
CA GLY A 104 5.18 1.14 6.98
C GLY A 104 3.97 1.77 7.68
N ASP A 105 2.81 1.65 7.05
CA ASP A 105 1.53 2.13 7.54
C ASP A 105 0.42 1.08 7.34
N SER A 106 -0.65 1.20 8.14
CA SER A 106 -1.87 0.39 8.04
C SER A 106 -3.09 1.29 7.82
N THR A 107 -3.54 1.34 6.57
CA THR A 107 -4.60 2.25 6.12
C THR A 107 -6.00 1.63 6.14
N ASP A 108 -6.12 0.32 6.38
CA ASP A 108 -7.42 -0.37 6.33
C ASP A 108 -8.39 0.12 7.41
N GLY A 109 -7.92 0.24 8.66
CA GLY A 109 -8.72 0.71 9.79
C GLY A 109 -9.21 2.16 9.61
N PRO A 110 -8.29 3.12 9.42
CA PRO A 110 -8.66 4.50 9.10
C PRO A 110 -9.54 4.62 7.85
N GLY A 111 -9.25 3.82 6.81
CA GLY A 111 -10.04 3.78 5.58
C GLY A 111 -11.47 3.31 5.78
N PHE A 112 -11.69 2.29 6.62
CA PHE A 112 -13.03 1.82 6.98
C PHE A 112 -13.84 2.90 7.71
N VAL A 113 -13.24 3.55 8.71
CA VAL A 113 -13.89 4.63 9.47
C VAL A 113 -14.20 5.83 8.57
N ALA A 114 -13.26 6.23 7.71
CA ALA A 114 -13.48 7.30 6.74
C ALA A 114 -14.60 6.95 5.75
N GLY A 115 -14.69 5.69 5.32
CA GLY A 115 -15.76 5.20 4.47
C GLY A 115 -17.14 5.32 5.14
N LEU A 116 -17.26 4.95 6.41
CA LEU A 116 -18.48 5.13 7.19
C LEU A 116 -18.89 6.60 7.28
N ALA A 117 -17.94 7.47 7.64
CA ALA A 117 -18.19 8.90 7.73
C ALA A 117 -18.63 9.52 6.39
N ALA A 118 -18.02 9.10 5.28
CA ALA A 118 -18.41 9.54 3.94
C ALA A 118 -19.84 9.14 3.55
N HIS A 119 -20.39 8.11 4.20
CA HIS A 119 -21.79 7.67 4.06
C HIS A 119 -22.69 8.20 5.19
N GLY A 120 -22.26 9.24 5.90
CA GLY A 120 -23.04 9.91 6.93
C GLY A 120 -23.17 9.14 8.24
N GLN A 121 -22.33 8.14 8.48
CA GLN A 121 -22.33 7.37 9.73
C GLN A 121 -21.31 7.97 10.71
N ALA A 122 -21.80 8.56 11.80
CA ALA A 122 -20.97 9.03 12.89
C ALA A 122 -20.57 7.85 13.81
N VAL A 123 -19.28 7.69 14.05
CA VAL A 123 -18.74 6.62 14.90
C VAL A 123 -18.33 7.11 16.30
N ASP A 124 -18.24 8.42 16.49
CA ASP A 124 -17.86 8.99 17.79
C ASP A 124 -18.94 8.70 18.84
N GLY A 125 -18.52 8.12 19.97
CA GLY A 125 -19.42 7.64 21.03
C GLY A 125 -20.31 6.43 20.66
N ALA A 126 -20.15 5.84 19.47
CA ALA A 126 -20.95 4.70 19.05
C ALA A 126 -20.48 3.40 19.72
N ARG A 127 -21.40 2.43 19.86
CA ARG A 127 -21.08 1.05 20.23
C ARG A 127 -21.05 0.20 18.98
N VAL A 128 -19.94 -0.50 18.76
CA VAL A 128 -19.69 -1.28 17.55
C VAL A 128 -19.66 -2.77 17.90
N VAL A 129 -20.16 -3.60 16.99
CA VAL A 129 -19.97 -5.06 16.99
C VAL A 129 -19.06 -5.38 15.81
N LEU A 130 -17.94 -6.04 16.08
CA LEU A 130 -16.92 -6.43 15.09
C LEU A 130 -16.96 -7.94 14.89
#